data_AF-A0A6J4YDG0-F1
#
_entry.id   AF-A0A6J4YDG0-F1
#
_cell.length_a   1.000
_cell.length_b   1.000
_cell.length_c   1.000
_cell.angle_alpha   90.00
_cell.angle_beta   90.00
_cell.angle_gamma   90.00
#
_symmetry.space_group_name_H-M   'P 1'
#
loop_
_entity.id
_entity.type
_entity.pdbx_description
1 polymer ?
#
loop_
_entity_poly.entity_id
_entity_poly.type
_entity_poly.pdbx_seq_one_letter_code
_entity_poly.pdbx_strand_id
1 'polypeptide(L)'
;MRRLYKKLDPLQKVLKQNLTGRQKEILQLITEGHSNKEIADILCISARTVERHKYNMMQKLKLKTTADLVKYAIKQGITFI
;
A
#
# COMPACT_ATOMS: atom_id res chain seq x y z
N MET A 1 -16.96 -20.89 -29.90
CA MET A 1 -17.52 -20.27 -28.68
C MET A 1 -16.55 -20.46 -27.51
N ARG A 2 -16.46 -19.47 -26.59
CA ARG A 2 -15.58 -19.36 -25.40
C ARG A 2 -14.15 -18.84 -25.62
N ARG A 3 -13.99 -17.51 -25.64
CA ARG A 3 -12.86 -16.78 -25.02
C ARG A 3 -13.31 -15.39 -24.53
N LEU A 4 -14.52 -15.36 -23.98
CA LEU A 4 -15.13 -14.21 -23.31
C LEU A 4 -14.31 -13.84 -22.06
N TYR A 5 -13.75 -12.62 -22.05
CA TYR A 5 -13.38 -11.84 -20.86
C TYR A 5 -12.35 -12.41 -19.86
N LYS A 6 -11.32 -13.15 -20.30
CA LYS A 6 -10.22 -13.47 -19.38
C LYS A 6 -9.16 -12.36 -19.38
N LYS A 7 -9.39 -11.40 -18.48
CA LYS A 7 -8.40 -10.58 -17.78
C LYS A 7 -7.72 -9.47 -18.58
N LEU A 8 -8.33 -8.30 -18.59
CA LEU A 8 -7.71 -7.01 -18.24
C LEU A 8 -8.78 -5.95 -18.47
N ASP A 9 -9.57 -5.74 -17.43
CA ASP A 9 -10.58 -4.68 -17.39
C ASP A 9 -9.84 -3.33 -17.50
N PRO A 10 -10.10 -2.50 -18.53
CA PRO A 10 -9.50 -1.16 -18.64
C PRO A 10 -9.76 -0.32 -17.39
N LEU A 11 -10.88 -0.56 -16.70
CA LEU A 11 -11.21 0.06 -15.43
C LEU A 11 -10.29 -0.35 -14.27
N GLN A 12 -9.73 -1.58 -14.26
CA GLN A 12 -8.73 -1.99 -13.27
C GLN A 12 -7.39 -1.26 -13.45
N LYS A 13 -7.03 -0.91 -14.69
CA LYS A 13 -5.81 -0.14 -15.00
C LYS A 13 -5.97 1.34 -14.68
N VAL A 14 -7.19 1.89 -14.83
CA VAL A 14 -7.56 3.25 -14.44
C VAL A 14 -7.64 3.39 -12.90
N LEU A 15 -8.01 2.31 -12.20
CA LEU A 15 -7.92 2.18 -10.74
C LEU A 15 -6.51 1.81 -10.24
N LYS A 16 -5.45 2.25 -10.93
CA LYS A 16 -4.14 2.43 -10.30
C LYS A 16 -4.34 3.41 -9.16
N GLN A 17 -4.67 2.87 -7.99
CA GLN A 17 -4.76 3.55 -6.72
C GLN A 17 -3.36 4.04 -6.37
N ASN A 18 -2.96 5.14 -7.00
CA ASN A 18 -1.67 5.76 -6.79
C ASN A 18 -1.66 6.22 -5.34
N LEU A 19 -0.99 5.43 -4.50
CA LEU A 19 -0.47 5.91 -3.23
C LEU A 19 0.37 7.14 -3.52
N THR A 20 0.23 8.18 -2.70
CA THR A 20 1.11 9.35 -2.78
C THR A 20 2.56 8.90 -2.56
N GLY A 21 3.55 9.71 -2.97
CA GLY A 21 4.97 9.38 -2.74
C GLY A 21 5.24 9.00 -1.28
N ARG A 22 4.73 9.81 -0.36
CA ARG A 22 4.85 9.54 1.08
C ARG A 22 4.18 8.26 1.55
N GLN A 23 3.02 7.91 0.97
CA GLN A 23 2.35 6.65 1.28
C GLN A 23 3.14 5.44 0.77
N LYS A 24 3.84 5.56 -0.36
CA LYS A 24 4.72 4.51 -0.87
C LYS A 24 5.94 4.31 0.03
N GLU A 25 6.58 5.40 0.46
CA GLU A 25 7.69 5.34 1.42
C GLU A 25 7.29 4.62 2.71
N ILE A 26 6.15 5.03 3.29
CA ILE A 26 5.63 4.39 4.50
C ILE A 26 5.30 2.91 4.25
N LEU A 27 4.68 2.59 3.11
CA LEU A 27 4.35 1.20 2.77
C LEU A 27 5.60 0.33 2.60
N GLN A 28 6.65 0.87 1.99
CA GLN A 28 7.93 0.19 1.83
C GLN A 28 8.56 -0.13 3.19
N LEU A 29 8.65 0.85 4.09
CA LEU A 29 9.22 0.62 5.41
C LEU A 29 8.38 -0.39 6.23
N ILE A 30 7.06 -0.40 6.07
CA ILE A 30 6.18 -1.42 6.67
C ILE A 30 6.54 -2.83 6.15
N THR A 31 6.78 -2.98 4.83
CA THR A 31 7.15 -4.27 4.27
C THR A 31 8.55 -4.74 4.67
N GLU A 32 9.45 -3.80 4.95
CA GLU A 32 10.79 -4.08 5.48
C GLU A 32 10.76 -4.46 6.97
N GLY A 33 9.59 -4.39 7.62
CA GLY A 33 9.38 -4.83 8.99
C GLY A 33 9.51 -3.73 10.05
N HIS A 34 9.66 -2.47 9.65
CA HIS A 34 9.76 -1.36 10.59
C HIS A 34 8.44 -1.11 11.33
N SER A 35 8.55 -0.85 12.63
CA SER A 35 7.46 -0.39 13.49
C SER A 35 7.05 1.05 13.17
N ASN A 36 5.84 1.45 13.60
CA ASN A 36 5.38 2.83 13.39
C ASN A 36 6.31 3.89 14.01
N LYS A 37 7.05 3.55 15.07
CA LYS A 37 8.02 4.43 15.73
C LYS A 37 9.28 4.58 14.88
N GLU A 38 9.85 3.48 14.43
CA GLU A 38 11.05 3.51 13.56
C GLU A 38 10.75 4.23 12.23
N ILE A 39 9.57 3.99 11.64
CA ILE A 39 9.13 4.71 10.44
C ILE A 39 9.03 6.21 10.71
N ALA A 40 8.49 6.59 11.86
CA ALA A 40 8.39 7.99 12.28
C ALA A 40 9.77 8.65 12.40
N ASP A 41 10.73 7.95 13.01
CA ASP A 41 12.10 8.41 13.17
C ASP A 41 12.81 8.55 11.81
N ILE A 42 12.73 7.53 10.94
CA ILE A 42 13.33 7.52 9.59
C ILE A 42 12.79 8.66 8.74
N LEU A 43 11.48 8.91 8.84
CA LEU A 43 10.79 9.87 8.01
C LEU A 43 10.67 11.27 8.66
N CYS A 44 11.24 11.47 9.85
CA CYS A 44 11.18 12.71 10.63
C CYS A 44 9.73 13.24 10.82
N ILE A 45 8.80 12.35 11.16
CA ILE A 45 7.38 12.67 11.43
C ILE A 45 6.91 11.97 12.71
N SER A 46 5.71 12.31 13.21
CA SER A 46 5.16 11.62 14.39
C SER A 46 4.63 10.22 14.05
N ALA A 47 4.71 9.28 15.01
CA ALA A 47 4.10 7.95 14.87
C ALA A 47 2.59 8.02 14.61
N ARG A 48 1.89 9.01 15.18
CA ARG A 48 0.48 9.30 14.90
C ARG A 48 0.25 9.68 13.44
N THR A 49 1.19 10.40 12.83
CA THR A 49 1.15 10.75 11.40
C THR A 49 1.30 9.48 10.55
N VAL A 50 2.22 8.57 10.91
CA VAL A 50 2.37 7.27 10.25
C VAL A 50 1.08 6.45 10.32
N GLU A 51 0.46 6.36 11.50
CA GLU A 51 -0.83 5.67 11.69
C GLU A 51 -1.93 6.26 10.83
N ARG A 52 -2.01 7.59 10.75
CA ARG A 52 -2.99 8.27 9.89
C ARG A 52 -2.76 7.95 8.42
N HIS A 53 -1.50 7.91 7.96
CA HIS A 53 -1.19 7.47 6.60
C HIS A 53 -1.60 6.03 6.36
N LYS A 54 -1.30 5.09 7.28
CA LYS A 54 -1.73 3.69 7.21
C LYS A 54 -3.24 3.57 7.12
N TYR A 55 -3.96 4.27 7.98
CA TYR A 55 -5.44 4.30 7.97
C TYR A 55 -5.97 4.80 6.63
N ASN A 56 -5.45 5.92 6.13
CA ASN A 56 -5.86 6.46 4.84
C ASN A 56 -5.57 5.49 3.70
N MET A 57 -4.42 4.80 3.70
CA MET A 57 -4.12 3.76 2.72
C MET A 57 -5.10 2.59 2.79
N MET A 58 -5.37 2.08 4.00
CA MET A 58 -6.32 0.99 4.22
C MET A 58 -7.72 1.36 3.73
N GLN A 59 -8.21 2.56 4.06
CA GLN A 59 -9.51 3.04 3.60
C GLN A 59 -9.55 3.19 2.07
N LYS A 60 -8.52 3.81 1.48
CA LYS A 60 -8.42 4.02 0.03
C LYS A 60 -8.42 2.70 -0.73
N LEU A 61 -7.65 1.73 -0.24
CA LEU A 61 -7.47 0.41 -0.85
C LEU A 61 -8.52 -0.64 -0.41
N LYS A 62 -9.45 -0.26 0.49
CA LYS A 62 -10.45 -1.15 1.11
C LYS A 62 -9.83 -2.37 1.80
N LEU A 63 -8.70 -2.18 2.47
CA LEU A 63 -7.97 -3.18 3.24
C LEU A 63 -8.32 -3.04 4.72
N LYS A 64 -8.28 -4.15 5.46
CA LYS A 64 -8.68 -4.16 6.88
C LYS A 64 -7.50 -4.27 7.84
N THR A 65 -6.39 -4.83 7.39
CA THR A 65 -5.24 -5.11 8.25
C THR A 65 -3.92 -4.60 7.65
N THR A 66 -2.91 -4.43 8.50
CA THR A 66 -1.54 -4.13 8.04
C THR A 66 -0.98 -5.29 7.21
N ALA A 67 -1.35 -6.54 7.51
CA ALA A 67 -0.97 -7.69 6.69
C ALA A 67 -1.56 -7.61 5.27
N ASP A 68 -2.76 -7.06 5.11
CA ASP A 68 -3.36 -6.82 3.80
C ASP A 68 -2.60 -5.73 3.02
N LEU A 69 -2.09 -4.69 3.70
CA LEU A 69 -1.20 -3.69 3.10
C LEU A 69 0.09 -4.32 2.58
N VAL A 70 0.71 -5.20 3.37
CA VAL A 70 1.93 -5.93 2.95
C VAL A 70 1.65 -6.83 1.74
N LYS A 71 0.57 -7.62 1.78
CA LYS A 71 0.13 -8.45 0.63
C LYS A 71 -0.15 -7.60 -0.62
N TYR A 72 -0.75 -6.42 -0.43
CA TYR A 72 -0.98 -5.48 -1.51
C TYR A 72 0.33 -4.98 -2.13
N ALA A 73 1.31 -4.59 -1.30
CA ALA A 73 2.61 -4.11 -1.75
C ALA A 73 3.35 -5.15 -2.62
N ILE A 74 3.36 -6.41 -2.18
CA ILE A 74 3.93 -7.55 -2.92
C ILE A 74 3.19 -7.75 -4.25
N LYS A 75 1.86 -7.76 -4.24
CA LYS A 75 1.04 -7.97 -5.45
C LYS A 75 1.23 -6.86 -6.49
N GLN A 76 1.50 -5.64 -6.05
CA GLN A 76 1.72 -4.49 -6.93
C GLN A 76 3.19 -4.34 -7.37
N GLY A 77 4.12 -5.15 -6.83
CA GLY A 77 5.56 -5.01 -7.11
C GLY A 77 6.13 -3.69 -6.60
N ILE A 78 5.55 -3.12 -5.54
CA ILE A 78 6.04 -1.88 -4.91
C ILE A 78 7.30 -2.18 -4.08
N THR A 79 7.47 -3.43 -3.66
CA THR A 79 8.48 -3.86 -2.69
C THR A 79 9.11 -5.15 -3.18
N PHE A 80 10.44 -5.20 -3.18
CA PHE A 80 11.21 -6.41 -3.47
C PHE A 80 11.56 -7.04 -2.13
N ILE A 81 10.81 -8.08 -1.73
CA ILE A 81 11.24 -9.02 -0.69
C ILE A 81 12.04 -10.12 -1.36
#